data_AF-A0A0R1Z1E5-F1
#
_entry.id   AF-A0A0R1Z1E5-F1
#
_cell.length_a   1.000
_cell.length_b   1.000
_cell.length_c   1.000
_cell.angle_alpha   90.00
_cell.angle_beta   90.00
_cell.angle_gamma   90.00
#
_symmetry.space_group_name_H-M   'P 1'
#
loop_
_entity.id
_entity.type
_entity.pdbx_description
1 polymer ?
#
loop_
_entity_poly.entity_id
_entity_poly.type
_entity_poly.pdbx_seq_one_letter_code
_entity_poly.pdbx_strand_id
1 'polypeptide(L)'
;MLTININGNLGNQEVQLSDNSFGQLAGIRVFGGIAGGPQVIQWTFTSTGHKHEGFVYAGDLVEGLVINSITGKNQYKVHFVTK
;
A
#
# COMPACT_ATOMS: atom_id res chain seq x y z
N MET A 1 -10.86 6.69 -7.71
CA MET A 1 -9.58 5.97 -7.54
C MET A 1 -8.55 6.91 -6.95
N LEU A 2 -7.88 6.51 -5.87
CA LEU A 2 -6.87 7.28 -5.16
C LEU A 2 -5.48 6.70 -5.50
N THR A 3 -4.45 7.55 -5.54
CA THR A 3 -3.06 7.07 -5.61
C THR A 3 -2.49 7.00 -4.21
N ILE A 4 -1.86 5.88 -3.86
CA ILE A 4 -1.12 5.70 -2.61
C ILE A 4 0.38 5.78 -2.93
N ASN A 5 1.01 6.87 -2.48
CA ASN A 5 2.44 7.09 -2.69
C ASN A 5 3.21 6.33 -1.62
N ILE A 6 4.06 5.38 -2.04
CA ILE A 6 4.76 4.49 -1.13
C ILE A 6 6.27 4.49 -1.38
N ASN A 7 7.04 4.47 -0.30
CA ASN A 7 8.45 4.16 -0.37
C ASN A 7 8.62 2.64 -0.40
N GLY A 8 9.11 2.13 -1.53
CA GLY A 8 9.37 0.72 -1.76
C GLY A 8 10.47 0.11 -0.88
N ASN A 9 11.14 0.89 -0.01
CA ASN A 9 12.13 0.41 0.95
C ASN A 9 11.63 0.39 2.40
N LEU A 10 10.49 1.04 2.72
CA LEU A 10 9.88 1.03 4.06
C LEU A 10 8.76 -0.01 4.23
N GLY A 11 8.78 -0.76 5.33
CA GLY A 11 7.71 -1.71 5.68
C GLY A 11 6.48 -0.99 6.24
N ASN A 12 6.68 -0.25 7.34
CA ASN A 12 5.68 0.63 7.94
C ASN A 12 5.98 2.08 7.54
N GLN A 13 4.95 2.82 7.12
CA GLN A 13 5.11 4.21 6.69
C GLN A 13 3.78 4.96 6.76
N GLU A 14 3.85 6.25 7.11
CA GLU A 14 2.75 7.17 6.80
C GLU A 14 2.77 7.43 5.29
N VAL A 15 1.60 7.41 4.68
CA VAL A 15 1.43 7.62 3.25
C VAL A 15 0.48 8.77 3.01
N GLN A 16 0.81 9.60 2.02
CA GLN A 16 -0.08 10.63 1.51
C GLN A 16 -0.78 10.11 0.27
N LEU A 17 -2.11 10.27 0.23
CA LEU A 17 -2.93 9.95 -0.92
C LEU A 17 -3.00 11.13 -1.89
N SER A 18 -3.40 10.87 -3.14
CA SER A 18 -3.53 11.91 -4.18
C SER A 18 -4.53 13.04 -3.85
N ASP A 19 -5.41 12.87 -2.87
CA ASP A 19 -6.34 13.91 -2.41
C ASP A 19 -5.79 14.71 -1.20
N ASN A 20 -4.49 14.60 -0.93
CA ASN A 20 -3.77 15.17 0.22
C ASN A 20 -4.21 14.65 1.58
N SER A 21 -5.04 13.61 1.65
CA SER A 21 -5.29 12.91 2.91
C SER A 21 -4.15 11.95 3.24
N PHE A 22 -4.10 11.54 4.50
CA PHE A 22 -3.04 10.69 5.02
C PHE A 22 -3.60 9.37 5.54
N GLY A 23 -2.72 8.39 5.67
CA GLY A 23 -3.01 7.17 6.39
C GLY A 23 -1.74 6.42 6.78
N GLN A 24 -1.92 5.40 7.59
CA GLN A 24 -0.85 4.52 8.02
C GLN A 24 -0.87 3.25 7.18
N LEU A 25 0.26 2.97 6.53
CA LEU A 25 0.55 1.67 5.94
C LEU A 25 1.41 0.88 6.94
N ALA A 26 0.98 -0.32 7.28
CA ALA A 26 1.69 -1.21 8.18
C ALA A 26 1.78 -2.61 7.59
N GLY A 27 2.92 -3.26 7.74
CA GLY A 27 3.07 -4.66 7.42
C GLY A 27 4.50 -5.07 7.07
N ILE A 28 4.63 -6.24 6.46
CA ILE A 28 5.91 -6.92 6.26
C ILE A 28 6.16 -7.17 4.78
N ARG A 29 7.44 -7.09 4.39
CA ARG A 29 7.90 -7.71 3.15
C ARG A 29 8.20 -9.17 3.43
N VAL A 30 7.63 -10.03 2.61
CA VAL A 30 7.97 -11.44 2.55
C VAL A 30 8.86 -11.60 1.33
N PHE A 31 10.16 -11.71 1.57
CA PHE A 31 11.08 -12.13 0.51
C PHE A 31 10.72 -13.57 0.15
N GLY A 32 10.22 -13.79 -1.07
CA GLY A 32 10.09 -15.13 -1.62
C GLY A 32 11.46 -15.81 -1.57
N GLY A 33 11.51 -17.07 -1.13
CA GLY A 33 12.76 -17.81 -1.00
C GLY A 33 13.61 -17.77 -2.28
N ILE A 34 14.92 -17.87 -2.06
CA ILE A 34 16.03 -17.68 -3.03
C ILE A 34 16.22 -16.20 -3.43
N ALA A 35 17.46 -15.71 -3.24
CA ALA A 35 17.84 -14.34 -3.53
C ALA A 35 17.46 -13.93 -4.97
N GLY A 36 16.61 -12.90 -5.10
CA GLY A 36 16.14 -12.38 -6.40
C GLY A 36 14.71 -12.76 -6.79
N GLY A 37 13.98 -13.50 -5.95
CA GLY A 37 12.56 -13.81 -6.18
C GLY A 37 11.61 -12.61 -6.03
N PRO A 38 10.37 -12.71 -6.55
CA PRO A 38 9.35 -11.66 -6.43
C PRO A 38 9.11 -11.29 -4.96
N GLN A 39 9.00 -9.99 -4.69
CA GLN A 39 8.69 -9.49 -3.35
C GLN A 39 7.19 -9.54 -3.12
N VAL A 40 6.77 -10.40 -2.20
CA VAL A 40 5.40 -10.42 -1.70
C VAL A 40 5.31 -9.48 -0.51
N ILE A 41 4.20 -8.78 -0.38
CA ILE A 41 3.89 -7.95 0.79
C ILE A 41 2.64 -8.46 1.46
N GLN A 42 2.54 -8.22 2.76
CA GLN A 42 1.28 -8.19 3.45
C GLN A 42 1.13 -6.83 4.11
N TRP A 43 0.14 -6.05 3.67
CA TRP A 43 -0.12 -4.70 4.14
C TRP A 43 -1.53 -4.52 4.64
N THR A 44 -1.64 -3.74 5.70
CA THR A 44 -2.86 -3.13 6.17
C THR A 44 -2.72 -1.63 6.02
N PHE A 45 -3.71 -1.00 5.40
CA PHE A 45 -3.80 0.45 5.30
C PHE A 45 -4.98 0.96 6.12
N THR A 46 -4.72 1.98 6.93
CA THR A 46 -5.73 2.68 7.72
C THR A 46 -5.68 4.17 7.37
N SER A 47 -6.79 4.73 6.89
CA SER A 47 -6.90 6.19 6.65
C SER A 47 -6.98 6.95 7.97
N THR A 48 -6.17 8.01 8.10
CA THR A 48 -6.21 8.92 9.26
C THR A 48 -7.55 9.62 9.33
N GLY A 49 -8.18 9.60 10.51
CA GLY A 49 -9.51 10.18 10.71
C GLY A 49 -10.63 9.47 9.95
N HIS A 50 -10.39 8.25 9.44
CA HIS A 50 -11.37 7.44 8.72
C HIS A 50 -12.01 8.13 7.50
N LYS A 51 -11.28 9.06 6.86
CA LYS A 51 -11.76 9.77 5.66
C LYS A 51 -12.04 8.81 4.51
N HIS A 52 -11.23 7.75 4.40
CA HIS A 52 -11.34 6.71 3.37
C HIS A 52 -11.35 5.32 4.01
N GLU A 53 -11.97 4.34 3.34
CA GLU A 53 -11.96 2.95 3.81
C GLU A 53 -10.57 2.31 3.70
N GLY A 54 -10.12 1.62 4.74
CA GLY A 54 -8.87 0.86 4.71
C GLY A 54 -8.89 -0.34 3.77
N PHE A 55 -7.73 -0.98 3.64
CA PHE A 55 -7.59 -2.26 2.93
C PHE A 55 -6.65 -3.21 3.67
N VAL A 56 -6.77 -4.50 3.38
CA VAL A 56 -5.76 -5.52 3.67
C VAL A 56 -5.38 -6.15 2.34
N TYR A 57 -4.09 -6.25 2.06
CA TYR A 57 -3.56 -6.81 0.82
C TYR A 57 -2.42 -7.78 1.12
N ALA A 58 -2.43 -8.93 0.46
CA ALA A 58 -1.32 -9.87 0.44
C ALA A 58 -1.06 -10.32 -1.00
N GLY A 59 0.15 -10.12 -1.50
CA GLY A 59 0.48 -10.43 -2.89
C GLY A 59 1.72 -9.68 -3.38
N ASP A 60 1.95 -9.73 -4.70
CA ASP A 60 3.09 -9.07 -5.32
C ASP A 60 3.01 -7.56 -5.15
N LEU A 61 4.18 -6.92 -4.95
CA LEU A 61 4.32 -5.47 -4.95
C LEU A 61 4.89 -4.99 -6.28
N VAL A 62 4.05 -4.32 -7.07
CA VAL A 62 4.44 -3.75 -8.38
C VAL A 62 3.86 -2.35 -8.56
N GLU A 63 4.52 -1.54 -9.40
CA GLU A 63 4.06 -0.20 -9.75
C GLU A 63 2.70 -0.28 -10.43
N GLY A 64 1.77 0.61 -10.05
CA GLY A 64 0.44 0.66 -10.64
C GLY A 64 -0.52 -0.44 -10.20
N LEU A 65 -0.13 -1.32 -9.26
CA LEU A 65 -1.02 -2.26 -8.60
C LEU A 65 -2.27 -1.54 -8.06
N VAL A 66 -3.46 -2.10 -8.30
CA VAL A 66 -4.72 -1.58 -7.79
C VAL A 66 -5.24 -2.48 -6.67
N ILE A 67 -5.45 -1.89 -5.49
CA ILE A 67 -5.97 -2.56 -4.30
C ILE A 67 -7.34 -1.97 -3.98
N ASN A 68 -8.34 -2.83 -3.78
CA ASN A 68 -9.67 -2.41 -3.37
C ASN A 68 -9.76 -2.30 -1.83
N SER A 69 -10.57 -1.36 -1.33
CA SER A 69 -10.91 -1.31 0.10
C SER A 69 -11.66 -2.56 0.53
N ILE A 70 -11.76 -2.76 1.86
CA ILE A 70 -12.46 -3.91 2.45
C ILE A 70 -13.87 -4.10 1.89
N THR A 71 -14.60 -3.01 1.60
CA THR A 71 -15.96 -3.09 1.02
C THR A 71 -16.00 -2.88 -0.50
N GLY A 72 -14.86 -2.61 -1.13
CA GLY A 72 -14.75 -2.34 -2.57
C GLY A 72 -15.15 -0.93 -3.02
N LYS A 73 -15.54 -0.03 -2.10
CA LYS A 73 -15.94 1.35 -2.45
C LYS A 73 -14.78 2.23 -2.91
N ASN A 74 -13.59 2.01 -2.34
CA ASN A 74 -12.39 2.74 -2.69
C ASN A 74 -11.40 1.83 -3.43
N GLN A 75 -10.63 2.44 -4.34
CA GLN A 75 -9.55 1.78 -5.05
C GLN A 75 -8.29 2.62 -4.90
N TYR A 76 -7.18 1.95 -4.59
CA TYR A 76 -5.87 2.52 -4.32
C TYR A 76 -4.88 2.02 -5.37
N LYS A 77 -4.36 2.93 -6.19
CA LYS A 77 -3.30 2.62 -7.14
C LYS A 77 -1.95 2.91 -6.51
N VAL A 78 -1.08 1.91 -6.46
CA VAL A 78 0.28 2.02 -5.95
C VAL A 78 1.13 2.89 -6.88
N HIS A 79 1.86 3.83 -6.29
CA HIS A 79 2.90 4.61 -6.95
C HIS A 79 4.16 4.66 -6.07
N PHE A 80 5.29 4.17 -6.60
CA PHE A 80 6.56 4.19 -5.90
C PHE A 80 7.19 5.59 -5.91
N VAL A 81 7.59 6.04 -4.71
CA VAL A 81 8.36 7.27 -4.52
C VAL A 81 9.71 6.94 -3.87
N THR A 82 10.71 7.78 -4.16
CA THR A 82 12.11 7.60 -3.70
C THR A 82 12.44 8.34 -2.41
N LYS A 83 11.49 9.06 -1.81
CA LYS A 83 11.67 9.75 -0.52
C LYS A 83 11.09 8.97 0.64
#